data_AF-A0A438M6E4-F1
#
_entry.id   AF-A0A438M6E4-F1
#
_cell.length_a   1.000
_cell.length_b   1.000
_cell.length_c   1.000
_cell.angle_alpha   90.00
_cell.angle_beta   90.00
_cell.angle_gamma   90.00
#
_symmetry.space_group_name_H-M   'P 1'
#
loop_
_entity.id
_entity.type
_entity.pdbx_description
1 polymer ?
#
loop_
_entity_poly.entity_id
_entity_poly.type
_entity_poly.pdbx_seq_one_letter_code
_entity_poly.pdbx_strand_id
1 'polypeptide(L)'
;MSDGDFQRVEASDCPMSSCAAPAGSPCRTGRGKVAAQYHTARFRLVPSLARALNVPTPALRKPGSAWIELPRLAASGTTSGHAKIGYARASTLRQSLDTQLDSLKAAGVSLHAD
;
A
#
# COMPACT_ATOMS: atom_id res chain seq x y z
N MET A 1 -12.90 -4.17 -10.93
CA MET A 1 -11.78 -3.45 -10.31
C MET A 1 -12.29 -2.05 -10.06
N SER A 2 -12.45 -1.67 -8.80
CA SER A 2 -12.95 -0.34 -8.47
C SER A 2 -11.87 0.70 -8.76
N ASP A 3 -12.22 1.95 -9.01
CA ASP A 3 -11.23 3.03 -9.24
C ASP A 3 -10.18 3.16 -8.12
N GLY A 4 -10.44 2.66 -6.91
CA GLY A 4 -9.47 2.63 -5.83
C GLY A 4 -8.37 1.56 -5.94
N ASP A 5 -8.58 0.47 -6.68
CA ASP A 5 -7.64 -0.67 -6.68
C ASP A 5 -6.38 -0.39 -7.51
N PHE A 6 -6.53 0.33 -8.63
CA PHE A 6 -5.37 0.67 -9.46
C PHE A 6 -4.45 1.67 -8.76
N GLN A 7 -5.01 2.58 -7.96
CA GLN A 7 -4.22 3.53 -7.19
C GLN A 7 -3.33 2.82 -6.16
N ARG A 8 -3.82 1.75 -5.54
CA ARG A 8 -3.03 0.91 -4.63
C ARG A 8 -1.88 0.20 -5.35
N VAL A 9 -2.13 -0.32 -6.56
CA VAL A 9 -1.07 -0.95 -7.38
C VAL A 9 -0.03 0.08 -7.82
N GLU A 10 -0.48 1.27 -8.19
CA GLU A 10 0.38 2.35 -8.66
C GLU A 10 1.06 3.12 -7.52
N ALA A 11 0.68 2.93 -6.26
CA ALA A 11 1.34 3.56 -5.11
C ALA A 11 2.79 3.10 -4.91
N SER A 12 3.18 1.96 -5.49
CA SER A 12 4.55 1.44 -5.44
C SER A 12 5.21 1.48 -6.82
N ASP A 13 6.53 1.60 -6.86
CA ASP A 13 7.30 1.42 -8.08
C ASP A 13 7.10 0.01 -8.66
N CYS A 14 7.16 -0.13 -9.99
CA CYS A 14 7.12 -1.43 -10.64
C CYS A 14 8.47 -2.17 -10.44
N PRO A 15 8.52 -3.32 -9.75
CA PRO A 15 9.78 -4.00 -9.42
C PRO A 15 10.52 -4.60 -10.64
N MET A 16 9.82 -4.73 -11.78
CA MET A 16 10.42 -5.23 -13.02
C MET A 16 11.39 -4.20 -13.59
N SER A 17 12.69 -4.53 -13.67
CA SER A 17 13.75 -3.64 -14.18
C SER A 17 13.50 -3.14 -15.62
N SER A 18 12.91 -3.97 -16.48
CA SER A 18 12.54 -3.59 -17.85
C SER A 18 11.37 -2.58 -17.89
N CYS A 19 10.51 -2.58 -16.89
CA CYS A 19 9.41 -1.64 -16.76
C CYS A 19 9.82 -0.38 -15.99
N ALA A 20 10.36 -0.53 -14.78
CA ALA A 20 10.78 0.54 -13.87
C ALA A 20 9.79 1.73 -13.76
N ALA A 21 8.48 1.47 -13.95
CA ALA A 21 7.47 2.52 -13.90
C ALA A 21 7.37 3.03 -12.46
N PRO A 22 7.51 4.33 -12.22
CA PRO A 22 7.50 4.88 -10.87
C PRO A 22 6.10 4.84 -10.26
N ALA A 23 6.05 5.02 -8.94
CA ALA A 23 4.81 5.24 -8.20
C ALA A 23 4.02 6.41 -8.81
N GLY A 24 2.71 6.21 -8.98
CA GLY A 24 1.77 7.13 -9.65
C GLY A 24 1.57 6.88 -11.15
N SER A 25 2.44 6.08 -11.78
CA SER A 25 2.38 5.79 -13.22
C SER A 25 1.93 4.36 -13.52
N PRO A 26 1.16 4.10 -14.59
CA PRO A 26 0.81 2.74 -15.01
C PRO A 26 2.04 1.98 -15.52
N CYS A 27 1.96 0.65 -15.59
CA CYS A 27 3.05 -0.14 -16.19
C CYS A 27 3.23 0.20 -17.67
N ARG A 28 4.48 0.11 -18.15
CA ARG A 28 4.83 0.27 -19.57
C ARG A 28 5.18 -1.06 -20.20
N THR A 29 4.90 -1.19 -21.49
CA THR A 29 5.41 -2.26 -22.34
C THR A 29 6.83 -1.94 -22.81
N GLY A 30 7.56 -2.94 -23.30
CA GLY A 30 8.88 -2.74 -23.91
C GLY A 30 8.86 -1.86 -25.17
N ARG A 31 7.68 -1.59 -25.75
CA ARG A 31 7.48 -0.69 -26.91
C ARG A 31 7.12 0.74 -26.50
N GLY A 32 7.27 1.12 -25.24
CA GLY A 32 6.98 2.48 -24.76
C GLY A 32 5.50 2.84 -24.75
N LYS A 33 4.61 1.84 -24.71
CA LYS A 33 3.15 2.03 -24.58
C LYS A 33 2.65 1.68 -23.19
N VAL A 34 1.54 2.28 -22.77
CA VAL A 34 0.84 1.88 -21.54
C VAL A 34 0.42 0.41 -21.67
N ALA A 35 0.79 -0.41 -20.69
CA ALA A 35 0.46 -1.82 -20.67
C ALA A 35 -1.05 -2.02 -20.51
N ALA A 36 -1.59 -3.08 -21.11
CA ALA A 36 -2.98 -3.48 -20.90
C ALA A 36 -3.24 -4.06 -19.51
N GLN A 37 -2.18 -4.58 -18.87
CA GLN A 37 -2.21 -5.27 -17.60
C GLN A 37 -1.01 -4.80 -16.76
N TYR A 38 -1.17 -4.76 -15.44
CA TYR A 38 -0.04 -4.53 -14.54
C TYR A 38 0.86 -5.77 -14.46
N HIS A 39 2.16 -5.56 -14.26
CA HIS A 39 3.08 -6.65 -13.96
C HIS A 39 2.69 -7.35 -12.65
N THR A 40 2.72 -8.67 -12.65
CA THR A 40 2.41 -9.51 -11.48
C THR A 40 3.23 -9.14 -10.25
N ALA A 41 4.52 -8.82 -10.43
CA ALA A 41 5.37 -8.38 -9.34
C ALA A 41 4.85 -7.12 -8.64
N ARG A 42 4.21 -6.20 -9.38
CA ARG A 42 3.70 -4.94 -8.83
C ARG A 42 2.38 -5.12 -8.10
N PHE A 43 1.39 -5.77 -8.73
CA PHE A 43 0.06 -5.88 -8.11
C PHE A 43 0.01 -6.85 -6.94
N ARG A 44 0.96 -7.80 -6.84
CA ARG A 44 1.09 -8.69 -5.67
C ARG A 44 1.49 -7.96 -4.38
N LEU A 45 1.99 -6.72 -4.47
CA LEU A 45 2.25 -5.86 -3.31
C LEU A 45 0.95 -5.41 -2.61
N VAL A 46 -0.20 -5.54 -3.27
CA VAL A 46 -1.51 -5.20 -2.73
C VAL A 46 -2.17 -6.48 -2.18
N PRO A 47 -2.37 -6.63 -0.85
CA PRO A 47 -2.86 -7.88 -0.26
C PRO A 47 -4.21 -8.36 -0.83
N SER A 48 -5.12 -7.44 -1.16
CA SER A 48 -6.42 -7.77 -1.75
C SER A 48 -6.32 -8.34 -3.17
N LEU A 49 -5.21 -8.14 -3.87
CA LEU A 49 -4.95 -8.60 -5.23
C LEU A 49 -3.97 -9.78 -5.29
N ALA A 50 -3.50 -10.28 -4.14
CA ALA A 50 -2.47 -11.32 -4.07
C ALA A 50 -2.88 -12.63 -4.80
N ARG A 51 -4.18 -12.93 -4.84
CA ARG A 51 -4.74 -14.13 -5.52
C ARG A 51 -5.16 -13.87 -6.98
N ALA A 52 -5.05 -12.64 -7.46
CA ALA A 52 -5.41 -12.32 -8.85
C ALA A 52 -4.36 -12.89 -9.82
N LEU A 53 -4.82 -13.43 -10.95
CA LEU A 53 -3.94 -13.90 -12.02
C LEU A 53 -3.41 -12.74 -12.86
N ASN A 54 -4.28 -11.78 -13.15
CA ASN A 54 -3.96 -10.56 -13.87
C ASN A 54 -4.81 -9.42 -13.31
N VAL A 55 -4.32 -8.19 -13.50
CA VAL A 55 -4.99 -6.97 -13.06
C VAL A 55 -4.96 -6.01 -14.24
N PRO A 56 -6.13 -5.71 -14.86
CA PRO A 56 -6.19 -4.84 -16.02
C PRO A 56 -5.86 -3.39 -15.67
N THR A 57 -5.17 -2.72 -16.58
CA THR A 57 -4.96 -1.28 -16.49
C THR A 57 -6.28 -0.58 -16.87
N PRO A 58 -6.82 0.30 -16.02
CA PRO A 58 -8.14 0.90 -16.26
C PRO A 58 -8.14 1.83 -17.48
N ALA A 59 -9.30 2.01 -18.11
CA ALA A 59 -9.45 2.82 -19.33
C ALA A 59 -8.97 4.27 -19.15
N LEU A 60 -9.11 4.85 -17.95
CA LEU A 60 -8.61 6.18 -17.60
C LEU A 60 -7.09 6.35 -17.86
N ARG A 61 -6.31 5.27 -17.70
CA ARG A 61 -4.86 5.26 -17.97
C ARG A 61 -4.53 5.07 -19.46
N LYS A 62 -5.54 4.93 -20.33
CA LYS A 62 -5.42 4.79 -21.80
C LYS A 62 -4.47 3.66 -22.24
N PRO A 63 -4.76 2.39 -21.91
CA PRO A 63 -3.94 1.27 -22.35
C PRO A 63 -3.67 1.29 -23.86
N GLY A 64 -2.43 1.01 -24.26
CA GLY A 64 -2.00 1.03 -25.66
C GLY A 64 -1.61 2.41 -26.21
N SER A 65 -1.87 3.51 -25.49
CA SER A 65 -1.34 4.83 -25.84
C SER A 65 0.17 4.91 -25.60
N ALA A 66 0.81 5.96 -26.14
CA ALA A 66 2.17 6.31 -25.75
C ALA A 66 2.25 6.44 -24.23
N TRP A 67 3.26 5.81 -23.63
CA TRP A 67 3.51 5.89 -22.20
C TRP A 67 4.25 7.18 -21.90
N ILE A 68 3.70 7.95 -20.97
CA ILE A 68 4.36 9.12 -20.39
C ILE A 68 4.47 8.89 -18.89
N GLU A 69 5.60 9.28 -18.31
CA GLU A 69 5.74 9.30 -16.86
C GLU A 69 4.76 10.34 -16.30
N LEU A 70 3.92 9.89 -15.37
CA LEU A 70 3.03 10.76 -14.63
C LEU A 70 3.74 11.29 -13.38
N PRO A 71 3.28 12.42 -12.81
CA PRO A 71 3.85 12.97 -11.59
C PRO A 71 4.01 11.87 -10.55
N ARG A 72 5.26 11.70 -10.09
CA ARG A 72 5.57 10.70 -9.06
C ARG A 72 4.77 11.06 -7.82
N LEU A 73 3.97 10.11 -7.35
CA LEU A 73 3.36 10.25 -6.04
C LEU A 73 4.50 10.32 -5.03
N ALA A 74 4.51 11.36 -4.19
CA ALA A 74 5.40 11.39 -3.04
C ALA A 74 5.23 10.04 -2.34
N ALA A 75 6.33 9.32 -2.13
CA ALA A 75 6.28 8.09 -1.34
C ALA A 75 5.51 8.47 -0.07
N SER A 76 4.35 7.85 0.17
CA SER A 76 3.66 8.00 1.44
C SER A 76 4.73 7.72 2.46
N GLY A 77 5.14 8.78 3.19
CA GLY A 77 6.39 8.76 3.93
C GLY A 77 6.44 7.45 4.68
N THR A 78 7.56 6.74 4.57
CA THR A 78 7.84 5.61 5.45
C THR A 78 7.32 6.00 6.81
N THR A 79 6.39 5.25 7.40
CA THR A 79 6.14 5.35 8.83
C THR A 79 7.46 4.96 9.48
N SER A 80 8.38 5.92 9.59
CA SER A 80 9.75 5.75 10.05
C SER A 80 9.81 5.60 11.56
N GLY A 81 8.66 5.54 12.22
CA GLY A 81 8.53 5.06 13.58
C GLY A 81 8.16 3.59 13.57
N HIS A 82 8.96 2.77 14.26
CA HIS A 82 8.48 1.48 14.74
C HIS A 82 7.12 1.67 15.40
N ALA A 83 6.07 1.05 14.86
CA ALA A 83 4.76 1.10 15.49
C ALA A 83 4.83 0.35 16.83
N LYS A 84 4.61 1.08 17.93
CA LYS A 84 4.51 0.48 19.27
C LYS A 84 3.06 0.14 19.54
N ILE A 85 2.74 -1.15 19.49
CA ILE A 85 1.39 -1.66 19.82
C ILE A 85 1.44 -2.21 21.24
N GLY A 86 0.60 -1.67 22.13
CA GLY A 86 0.41 -2.15 23.49
C GLY A 86 -0.96 -2.82 23.65
N TYR A 87 -1.02 -3.86 24.49
CA TYR A 87 -2.27 -4.56 24.83
C TYR A 87 -2.39 -4.68 26.35
N ALA A 88 -3.56 -4.38 26.89
CA ALA A 88 -3.90 -4.54 28.30
C ALA A 88 -5.16 -5.40 28.42
N ARG A 89 -5.22 -6.25 29.45
CA ARG A 89 -6.32 -7.19 29.66
C ARG A 89 -6.73 -7.27 31.12
N ALA A 90 -8.04 -7.32 31.33
CA ALA A 90 -8.67 -7.75 32.57
C ALA A 90 -9.38 -9.08 32.32
N SER A 91 -9.25 -10.04 33.22
CA SER A 91 -9.94 -11.33 33.14
C SER A 91 -11.26 -11.34 33.93
N THR A 92 -11.45 -10.38 34.83
CA THR A 92 -12.68 -10.20 35.60
C THR A 92 -13.01 -8.71 35.72
N LEU A 93 -14.29 -8.38 35.94
CA LEU A 93 -14.76 -6.98 36.05
C LEU A 93 -14.12 -6.19 37.20
N ARG A 94 -13.55 -6.86 38.20
CA ARG A 94 -12.91 -6.20 39.36
C ARG A 94 -11.42 -5.93 39.14
N GLN A 95 -10.83 -6.43 38.06
CA GLN A 95 -9.43 -6.20 37.77
C GLN A 95 -9.26 -4.87 37.05
N SER A 96 -8.51 -3.96 37.68
CA SER A 96 -8.13 -2.69 37.08
C SER A 96 -7.11 -2.90 35.94
N LEU A 97 -7.22 -2.07 34.91
CA LEU A 97 -6.27 -1.96 33.81
C LEU A 97 -5.24 -0.85 34.03
N ASP A 98 -5.38 -0.05 35.08
CA ASP A 98 -4.67 1.22 35.24
C ASP A 98 -3.16 1.01 35.26
N THR A 99 -2.68 0.04 36.05
CA THR A 99 -1.24 -0.30 36.10
C THR A 99 -0.68 -0.76 34.75
N GLN A 100 -1.47 -1.48 33.95
CA GLN A 100 -1.07 -1.93 32.63
C GLN A 100 -1.02 -0.75 31.65
N LEU A 101 -2.04 0.12 31.68
CA LEU A 101 -2.11 1.33 30.84
C LEU A 101 -1.00 2.33 31.19
N ASP A 102 -0.69 2.52 32.47
CA ASP A 102 0.42 3.36 32.92
C ASP A 102 1.76 2.82 32.45
N SER A 103 1.95 1.49 32.50
CA SER A 103 3.16 0.83 31.99
C SER A 103 3.30 1.00 30.47
N LEU A 104 2.20 0.88 29.72
CA LEU A 104 2.19 1.11 28.28
C LEU A 104 2.49 2.57 27.93
N LYS A 105 1.92 3.51 28.69
CA LYS A 105 2.19 4.94 28.54
C LYS A 105 3.66 5.26 28.83
N ALA A 106 4.23 4.68 29.89
CA ALA A 106 5.66 4.82 30.22
C ALA A 106 6.58 4.24 29.13
N ALA A 107 6.15 3.20 28.40
CA ALA A 107 6.86 2.64 27.25
C ALA A 107 6.70 3.48 25.96
N GLY A 108 5.93 4.57 26.01
CA GLY A 108 5.65 5.45 24.88
C GLY A 108 4.61 4.89 23.91
N VAL A 109 3.68 4.06 24.39
CA VAL A 109 2.47 3.66 23.65
C VAL A 109 1.38 4.67 23.96
N SER A 110 0.86 5.34 22.93
CA SER A 110 -0.28 6.25 23.06
C SER A 110 -1.60 5.49 23.01
N LEU A 111 -2.53 5.82 23.90
CA LEU A 111 -3.90 5.32 23.84
C LEU A 111 -4.61 5.91 22.62
N HIS A 112 -5.19 5.06 21.77
CA HIS A 112 -6.13 5.48 20.74
C HIS A 112 -7.54 5.10 21.22
N ALA A 113 -8.38 6.09 21.45
CA ALA A 113 -9.81 5.89 21.68
C ALA A 113 -10.54 6.20 20.37
N ASP A 114 -11.35 5.25 19.89
CA ASP A 114 -12.27 5.43 18.77
C ASP A 114 -13.51 6.22 19.21
#